data_AF-A0A7R7ZNV4-F1
#
_entry.id   AF-A0A7R7ZNV4-F1
#
_cell.length_a   1.000
_cell.length_b   1.000
_cell.length_c   1.000
_cell.angle_alpha   90.00
_cell.angle_beta   90.00
_cell.angle_gamma   90.00
#
_symmetry.space_group_name_H-M   'P 1'
#
loop_
_entity.id
_entity.type
_entity.pdbx_description
1 polymer ?
#
loop_
_entity_poly.entity_id
_entity_poly.type
_entity_poly.pdbx_seq_one_letter_code
_entity_poly.pdbx_strand_id
1 'polypeptide(L)'
;MWRNFQKTFSKIVHAKTEEEKDDAMAAFKVEYSDEIWQPALQYIDDEWLNDDTAQYFLFCYLQDCMHFGQLTTSRNESAHWMLKRDLQVSTNDLLETWVSFDRTIRRQHTTMTQIHEDDKVNRPLQFVRDPLF
;
A
#
# COMPACT_ATOMS: atom_id res chain seq x y z
N MET A 1 6.68 2.72 23.21
CA MET A 1 5.81 3.91 23.12
C MET A 1 5.29 4.06 21.68
N TRP A 2 6.02 4.69 20.75
CA TRP A 2 5.56 4.87 19.35
C TRP A 2 5.29 3.60 18.53
N ARG A 3 6.04 2.50 18.77
CA ARG A 3 5.77 1.22 18.08
C ARG A 3 4.41 0.62 18.44
N ASN A 4 3.98 0.79 19.70
CA ASN A 4 2.66 0.32 20.14
C ASN A 4 1.58 1.22 19.55
N PHE A 5 1.78 2.53 19.60
CA PHE A 5 0.90 3.50 18.96
C PHE A 5 0.66 3.16 17.48
N GLN A 6 1.73 2.94 16.70
CA GLN A 6 1.64 2.55 15.30
C GLN A 6 0.90 1.22 15.12
N LYS A 7 1.18 0.23 15.97
CA LYS A 7 0.52 -1.08 15.91
C LYS A 7 -0.98 -0.96 16.21
N THR A 8 -1.38 -0.15 17.18
CA THR A 8 -2.79 0.06 17.54
C THR A 8 -3.51 0.88 16.47
N PHE A 9 -2.87 1.92 15.93
CA PHE A 9 -3.39 2.69 14.78
C PHE A 9 -3.57 1.82 13.53
N SER A 10 -2.63 0.92 13.25
CA SER A 10 -2.71 -0.03 12.13
C SER A 10 -3.95 -0.93 12.20
N LYS A 11 -4.51 -1.19 13.38
CA LYS A 11 -5.78 -1.91 13.53
C LYS A 11 -6.96 -1.12 12.96
N ILE A 12 -6.96 0.21 13.14
CA ILE A 12 -7.98 1.10 12.57
C ILE A 12 -7.87 1.08 11.04
N VAL A 13 -6.64 1.21 10.52
CA VAL A 13 -6.39 1.23 9.06
C VAL A 13 -6.82 -0.07 8.37
N HIS A 14 -6.62 -1.22 9.02
CA HIS A 14 -6.90 -2.54 8.45
C HIS A 14 -8.22 -3.16 8.92
N ALA A 15 -9.09 -2.39 9.58
CA ALA A 15 -10.45 -2.83 9.91
C ALA A 15 -11.22 -3.18 8.63
N LYS A 16 -11.92 -4.31 8.63
CA LYS A 16 -12.63 -4.81 7.44
C LYS A 16 -14.02 -4.22 7.30
N THR A 17 -14.62 -3.83 8.42
CA THR A 17 -15.94 -3.19 8.46
C THR A 17 -15.84 -1.82 9.14
N GLU A 18 -16.84 -0.96 8.91
CA GLU A 18 -16.94 0.32 9.62
C GLU A 18 -17.09 0.14 11.12
N GLU A 19 -17.82 -0.89 11.56
CA GLU A 19 -17.99 -1.23 12.98
C GLU A 19 -16.65 -1.61 13.64
N GLU A 20 -15.84 -2.47 12.99
CA GLU A 20 -14.49 -2.81 13.48
C GLU A 20 -13.58 -1.58 13.57
N LYS A 21 -13.72 -0.64 12.63
CA LYS A 21 -12.96 0.61 12.59
C LYS A 21 -13.37 1.51 13.76
N ASP A 22 -14.67 1.68 14.00
CA ASP A 22 -15.20 2.52 15.07
C ASP A 22 -14.83 1.97 16.46
N ASP A 23 -14.94 0.66 16.66
CA ASP A 23 -14.50 -0.01 17.89
C ASP A 23 -12.99 0.16 18.14
N ALA A 24 -12.18 -0.05 17.09
CA ALA A 24 -10.73 0.14 17.17
C ALA A 24 -10.36 1.60 17.47
N MET A 25 -11.09 2.55 16.91
CA MET A 25 -10.87 3.98 17.13
C MET A 25 -11.27 4.40 18.56
N ALA A 26 -12.38 3.87 19.09
CA ALA A 26 -12.78 4.09 20.47
C ALA A 26 -11.72 3.57 21.45
N ALA A 27 -11.26 2.33 21.26
CA ALA A 27 -10.18 1.75 22.07
C ALA A 27 -8.88 2.56 21.97
N PHE A 28 -8.54 3.05 20.78
CA PHE A 28 -7.36 3.86 20.54
C PHE A 28 -7.41 5.21 21.28
N LYS A 29 -8.55 5.92 21.23
CA LYS A 29 -8.75 7.19 21.94
C LYS A 29 -8.67 7.03 23.46
N VAL A 30 -9.13 5.89 23.99
CA VAL A 30 -9.02 5.57 25.42
C VAL A 30 -7.56 5.27 25.81
N GLU A 31 -6.87 4.43 25.04
CA GLU A 31 -5.49 4.00 25.32
C GLU A 31 -4.48 5.17 25.25
N TYR A 32 -4.72 6.16 24.38
CA TYR A 32 -3.84 7.30 24.15
C TYR A 32 -4.44 8.64 24.64
N SER A 33 -5.25 8.61 25.68
CA SER A 33 -5.93 9.82 26.22
C SER A 33 -4.99 10.83 26.90
N ASP A 34 -3.79 10.43 27.30
CA ASP A 34 -2.81 11.31 27.94
C ASP A 34 -2.45 12.53 27.06
N GLU A 35 -2.20 13.68 27.69
CA GLU A 35 -1.88 14.95 27.02
C GLU A 35 -0.70 14.88 26.05
N ILE A 36 0.26 13.99 26.32
CA ILE A 36 1.46 13.76 25.48
C ILE A 36 1.07 13.34 24.06
N TRP A 37 -0.07 12.66 23.90
CA TRP A 37 -0.54 12.13 22.61
C TRP A 37 -1.52 13.05 21.90
N GLN A 38 -2.06 14.06 22.57
CA GLN A 38 -3.08 14.96 21.99
C GLN A 38 -2.64 15.60 20.66
N PRO A 39 -1.39 16.10 20.49
CA PRO A 39 -0.95 16.63 19.19
C PRO A 39 -0.96 15.58 18.07
N ALA A 40 -0.62 14.32 18.41
CA ALA A 40 -0.59 13.23 17.45
C ALA A 40 -2.00 12.73 17.10
N LEU A 41 -2.90 12.67 18.10
CA LEU A 41 -4.31 12.33 17.88
C LEU A 41 -4.99 13.38 17.01
N GLN A 42 -4.76 14.67 17.30
CA GLN A 42 -5.31 15.76 16.51
C GLN A 42 -4.82 15.70 15.06
N TYR A 43 -3.51 15.53 14.83
CA TYR A 43 -2.98 15.37 13.48
C TYR A 43 -3.58 14.18 12.73
N ILE A 44 -3.79 13.06 13.41
CA ILE A 44 -4.40 11.87 12.80
C ILE A 44 -5.86 12.14 12.43
N ASP A 45 -6.62 12.80 13.30
CA ASP A 45 -8.02 13.16 13.04
C ASP A 45 -8.12 14.14 11.86
N ASP A 46 -7.29 15.20 11.89
CA ASP A 46 -7.32 16.30 10.92
C ASP A 46 -6.84 15.88 9.53
N GLU A 47 -5.79 15.06 9.42
CA GLU A 47 -5.15 14.73 8.13
C GLU A 47 -5.57 13.36 7.58
N TRP A 48 -5.77 12.37 8.46
CA TRP A 48 -5.94 10.98 8.05
C TRP A 48 -7.38 10.51 8.23
N LEU A 49 -8.01 10.72 9.39
CA LEU A 49 -9.34 10.19 9.68
C LEU A 49 -10.48 11.12 9.27
N ASN A 50 -10.17 12.27 8.67
CA ASN A 50 -11.18 13.10 8.01
C ASN A 50 -11.85 12.31 6.86
N ASP A 51 -13.11 12.63 6.58
CA ASP A 51 -13.92 11.88 5.60
C ASP A 51 -13.28 11.86 4.19
N ASP A 52 -12.61 12.96 3.80
CA ASP A 52 -11.99 13.10 2.48
C ASP A 52 -10.79 12.18 2.27
N THR A 53 -9.92 12.03 3.27
CA THR A 53 -8.72 11.19 3.21
C THR A 53 -9.06 9.73 3.54
N ALA A 54 -9.92 9.50 4.53
CA ALA A 54 -10.24 8.18 5.07
C ALA A 54 -10.69 7.18 3.99
N GLN A 55 -11.54 7.63 3.06
CA GLN A 55 -12.04 6.83 1.95
C GLN A 55 -10.94 6.24 1.04
N TYR A 56 -9.74 6.84 1.01
CA TYR A 56 -8.67 6.42 0.10
C TYR A 56 -7.67 5.42 0.70
N PHE A 57 -7.69 5.18 2.01
CA PHE A 57 -6.70 4.31 2.65
C PHE A 57 -7.25 3.35 3.71
N LEU A 58 -8.42 3.63 4.30
CA LEU A 58 -9.03 2.70 5.25
C LEU A 58 -9.56 1.48 4.51
N PHE A 59 -9.22 0.30 5.02
CA PHE A 59 -9.48 -0.95 4.30
C PHE A 59 -10.97 -1.23 4.12
N CYS A 60 -11.81 -0.86 5.09
CA CYS A 60 -13.26 -0.96 5.02
C CYS A 60 -13.87 -0.15 3.86
N TYR A 61 -13.27 0.98 3.47
CA TYR A 61 -13.71 1.78 2.33
C TYR A 61 -13.08 1.34 1.00
N LEU A 62 -11.93 0.65 1.06
CA LEU A 62 -11.23 0.14 -0.11
C LEU A 62 -11.69 -1.26 -0.55
N GLN A 63 -12.52 -1.97 0.21
CA GLN A 63 -12.96 -3.32 -0.14
C GLN A 63 -13.76 -3.38 -1.46
N ASP A 64 -14.41 -2.29 -1.85
CA ASP A 64 -15.13 -2.20 -3.14
C ASP A 64 -14.20 -1.99 -4.34
N CYS A 65 -12.94 -1.63 -4.11
CA CYS A 65 -11.91 -1.60 -5.14
C CYS A 65 -11.17 -2.94 -5.17
N MET A 66 -11.29 -3.71 -6.26
CA MET A 66 -10.53 -4.94 -6.48
C MET A 66 -9.02 -4.65 -6.54
N HIS A 67 -8.36 -4.63 -5.38
CA HIS A 67 -6.91 -4.48 -5.27
C HIS A 67 -6.17 -5.83 -5.35
N PHE A 68 -6.86 -6.96 -5.54
CA PHE A 68 -6.29 -8.31 -5.57
C PHE A 68 -5.33 -8.61 -4.39
N GLY A 69 -5.58 -8.03 -3.21
CA GLY A 69 -4.72 -8.19 -2.04
C GLY A 69 -3.40 -7.38 -2.09
N GLN A 70 -3.21 -6.52 -3.08
CA GLN A 70 -2.06 -5.63 -3.20
C GLN A 70 -2.41 -4.25 -2.62
N LEU A 71 -1.91 -3.94 -1.42
CA LEU A 71 -2.02 -2.60 -0.85
C LEU A 71 -1.25 -1.61 -1.74
N THR A 72 -1.88 -0.50 -2.12
CA THR A 72 -1.30 0.57 -2.95
C THR A 72 0.06 1.07 -2.43
N THR A 73 0.26 1.05 -1.12
CA THR A 73 1.54 1.37 -0.45
C THR A 73 2.67 0.41 -0.83
N SER A 74 2.41 -0.89 -0.94
CA SER A 74 3.41 -1.89 -1.35
C SER A 74 3.89 -1.64 -2.79
N ARG A 75 2.98 -1.25 -3.69
CA ARG A 75 3.33 -0.95 -5.08
C ARG A 75 4.14 0.33 -5.19
N ASN A 76 3.77 1.37 -4.43
CA ASN A 76 4.51 2.62 -4.47
C ASN A 76 5.89 2.49 -3.80
N GLU A 77 5.98 1.82 -2.66
CA GLU A 77 7.24 1.64 -1.94
C GLU A 77 8.22 0.74 -2.72
N SER A 78 7.73 -0.30 -3.40
CA SER A 78 8.56 -1.10 -4.31
C SER A 78 9.09 -0.28 -5.48
N ALA A 79 8.27 0.57 -6.09
CA ALA A 79 8.72 1.49 -7.14
C ALA A 79 9.76 2.50 -6.61
N HIS A 80 9.51 3.09 -5.45
CA HIS A 80 10.46 3.98 -4.77
C HIS A 80 11.78 3.29 -4.44
N TRP A 81 11.75 2.05 -3.95
CA TRP A 81 12.94 1.27 -3.63
C TRP A 81 13.76 0.94 -4.89
N MET A 82 13.09 0.51 -5.96
CA MET A 82 13.75 0.21 -7.23
C MET A 82 14.47 1.43 -7.79
N LEU A 83 13.81 2.60 -7.74
CA LEU A 83 14.36 3.84 -8.22
C LEU A 83 15.53 4.32 -7.35
N LYS A 84 15.39 4.30 -6.01
CA LYS A 84 16.47 4.64 -5.08
C LYS A 84 17.70 3.75 -5.28
N ARG A 85 17.48 2.44 -5.46
CA ARG A 85 18.56 1.47 -5.73
C ARG A 85 19.32 1.84 -7.00
N ASP A 86 18.62 2.20 -8.06
CA ASP A 86 19.24 2.46 -9.36
C ASP A 86 19.88 3.87 -9.40
N LEU A 87 19.35 4.84 -8.65
CA LEU A 87 19.94 6.18 -8.48
C LEU A 87 21.23 6.15 -7.64
N GLN A 88 21.34 5.24 -6.66
CA GLN A 88 22.46 5.02 -5.73
C GLN A 88 22.82 6.20 -4.81
N VAL A 89 22.80 7.45 -5.29
CA VAL A 89 23.10 8.67 -4.55
C VAL A 89 22.08 9.77 -4.86
N SER A 90 21.84 10.66 -3.90
CA SER A 90 20.83 11.73 -3.99
C SER A 90 21.35 13.04 -4.60
N THR A 91 22.56 13.06 -5.13
CA THR A 91 23.27 14.26 -5.60
C THR A 91 23.71 14.17 -7.06
N ASN A 92 23.16 13.24 -7.83
CA ASN A 92 23.49 13.10 -9.25
C ASN A 92 23.03 14.32 -10.05
N ASP A 93 23.72 14.59 -11.16
CA ASP A 93 23.26 15.56 -12.14
C ASP A 93 21.94 15.10 -12.80
N LEU A 94 21.20 16.05 -13.40
CA LEU A 94 19.92 15.78 -14.05
C LEU A 94 20.06 14.76 -15.19
N LEU A 95 21.17 14.78 -15.94
CA LEU A 95 21.41 13.83 -17.02
C LEU A 95 21.60 12.40 -16.49
N GLU A 96 22.40 12.24 -15.44
CA GLU A 96 22.65 10.93 -14.82
C GLU A 96 21.38 10.37 -14.17
N THR A 97 20.61 11.24 -13.53
CA THR A 97 19.29 10.91 -12.99
C THR A 97 18.37 10.39 -14.10
N TRP A 98 18.27 11.09 -15.23
CA TRP A 98 17.45 10.69 -16.38
C TRP A 98 17.86 9.33 -16.97
N VAL A 99 19.17 9.11 -17.17
CA VAL A 99 19.69 7.83 -17.67
C VAL A 99 19.33 6.69 -16.71
N SER A 100 19.41 6.93 -15.40
CA SER A 100 19.03 5.92 -14.41
C SER A 100 17.53 5.60 -14.45
N PHE A 101 16.67 6.63 -14.56
CA PHE A 101 15.22 6.44 -14.75
C PHE A 101 14.89 5.61 -16.00
N ASP A 102 15.45 5.98 -17.16
CA ASP A 102 15.22 5.25 -18.43
C ASP A 102 15.64 3.77 -18.29
N ARG A 103 16.81 3.52 -17.66
CA ARG A 103 17.28 2.16 -17.37
C ARG A 103 16.32 1.39 -16.45
N THR A 104 15.82 2.00 -15.37
CA THR A 104 14.88 1.37 -14.45
C THR A 104 13.58 0.98 -15.14
N ILE A 105 13.02 1.90 -15.94
CA ILE A 105 11.77 1.67 -16.69
C ILE A 105 11.94 0.55 -17.71
N ARG A 106 13.02 0.58 -18.51
CA ARG A 106 13.31 -0.49 -19.48
C ARG A 106 13.44 -1.84 -18.80
N ARG A 107 14.15 -1.90 -17.67
CA ARG A 107 14.31 -3.14 -16.90
C ARG A 107 12.97 -3.66 -16.40
N GLN A 108 12.11 -2.80 -15.84
CA GLN A 108 10.76 -3.19 -15.41
C GLN A 108 9.94 -3.73 -16.58
N HIS A 109 9.95 -3.05 -17.72
CA HIS A 109 9.25 -3.50 -18.91
C HIS A 109 9.73 -4.89 -19.35
N THR A 110 11.04 -5.10 -19.49
CA THR A 110 11.59 -6.41 -19.87
C THR A 110 11.22 -7.50 -18.86
N THR A 111 11.30 -7.23 -17.55
CA THR A 111 10.91 -8.21 -16.52
C THR A 111 9.43 -8.56 -16.61
N MET A 112 8.54 -7.58 -16.80
CA MET A 112 7.10 -7.83 -16.95
C MET A 112 6.80 -8.62 -18.22
N THR A 113 7.47 -8.32 -19.34
CA THR A 113 7.35 -9.08 -20.59
C THR A 113 7.76 -10.54 -20.37
N GLN A 114 8.90 -10.79 -19.71
CA GLN A 114 9.38 -12.14 -19.43
C GLN A 114 8.41 -12.91 -18.53
N ILE A 115 7.94 -12.30 -17.44
CA ILE A 115 6.93 -12.93 -16.56
C ILE A 115 5.67 -13.29 -17.35
N HIS A 116 5.20 -12.38 -18.21
CA HIS A 116 4.03 -12.62 -19.04
C HIS A 116 4.23 -13.77 -20.05
N GLU A 117 5.43 -13.88 -20.63
CA GLU A 117 5.80 -15.00 -21.50
C GLU A 117 5.88 -16.31 -20.72
N ASP A 118 6.52 -16.32 -19.56
CA ASP A 118 6.61 -17.48 -18.68
C ASP A 118 5.21 -17.94 -18.21
N ASP A 119 4.30 -17.00 -17.92
CA ASP A 119 2.91 -17.28 -17.56
C ASP A 119 2.08 -17.85 -18.72
N LYS A 120 2.42 -17.54 -19.98
CA LYS A 120 1.80 -18.18 -21.15
C LYS A 120 2.24 -19.63 -21.27
N VAL A 121 3.51 -19.91 -20.97
CA VAL A 121 4.09 -21.25 -21.06
C VAL A 121 3.67 -22.13 -19.87
N ASN A 122 3.59 -21.55 -18.67
CA ASN A 122 3.29 -22.26 -17.42
C ASN A 122 1.81 -22.31 -17.05
N ARG A 123 0.91 -21.74 -17.87
CA ARG A 123 -0.53 -21.88 -17.62
C ARG A 123 -0.89 -23.36 -17.77
N PRO A 124 -1.32 -24.06 -16.70
CA PRO A 124 -1.85 -25.40 -16.88
C PRO A 124 -3.03 -25.30 -17.85
N LEU A 125 -3.06 -26.16 -18.87
CA LEU A 125 -4.26 -26.41 -19.66
C LEU A 125 -5.33 -26.94 -18.70
N GLN A 126 -6.05 -26.04 -18.03
CA GLN A 126 -7.33 -26.37 -17.45
C GLN A 126 -8.25 -26.61 -18.64
N PHE A 127 -8.25 -27.85 -19.12
CA PHE A 127 -9.28 -28.35 -20.02
C PHE A 127 -10.63 -28.03 -19.39
N VAL A 128 -11.39 -27.21 -20.12
CA VAL A 128 -12.82 -27.01 -19.94
C VAL A 128 -13.46 -28.40 -19.82
N ARG A 129 -13.85 -28.76 -18.59
CA ARG A 129 -14.92 -29.72 -18.34
C ARG A 129 -16.04 -28.91 -17.70
N ASP A 130 -16.82 -28.25 -18.54
CA ASP A 130 -18.20 -27.93 -18.20
C ASP A 130 -19.01 -29.23 -18.36
N PRO A 131 -19.56 -29.82 -17.29
CA PRO A 131 -20.54 -30.88 -17.42
C PRO A 131 -21.93 -30.28 -17.25
N LEU A 132 -22.40 -29.56 -18.27
CA LEU A 132 -23.80 -29.21 -18.42
C LEU A 132 -24.20 -29.28 -19.90
N PHE A 133 -24.00 -30.44 -20.53
CA PHE A 133 -24.86 -31.07 -21.54
C PHE A 133 -24.53 -32.56 -21.62
#